data_AF-A0A920QEM5-F1
#
_entry.id   AF-A0A920QEM5-F1
#
_cell.length_a   1.000
_cell.length_b   1.000
_cell.length_c   1.000
_cell.angle_alpha   90.00
_cell.angle_beta   90.00
_cell.angle_gamma   90.00
#
_symmetry.space_group_name_H-M   'P 1'
#
loop_
_entity.id
_entity.type
_entity.pdbx_description
1 polymer ?
#
loop_
_entity_poly.entity_id
_entity_poly.type
_entity_poly.pdbx_seq_one_letter_code
_entity_poly.pdbx_strand_id
1 'polypeptide(L)' 'MRLSKRVEPVSNTRNIGKADMVYNDKLPKIEVDPQTYMVKADGELLTCEPATELPLAQRYFLF' A
#
# COMPACT_ATOMS: atom_id res chain seq x y z
N MET A 1 8.03 -33.94 13.48
CA MET A 1 7.33 -33.18 12.42
C MET A 1 7.52 -33.90 11.09
N ARG A 2 6.45 -34.27 10.37
CA ARG A 2 6.54 -34.78 8.98
C ARG A 2 5.90 -33.76 8.04
N LEU A 3 6.75 -32.99 7.35
CA LEU A 3 6.35 -32.03 6.34
C LEU A 3 6.67 -32.62 4.96
N SER A 4 5.71 -32.55 4.03
CA SER A 4 5.84 -33.11 2.68
C SER A 4 6.18 -32.08 1.60
N LYS A 5 6.09 -30.78 1.93
CA LYS A 5 6.47 -29.68 1.03
C LYS A 5 7.88 -29.18 1.37
N ARG A 6 8.51 -28.52 0.40
CA ARG A 6 9.77 -27.80 0.60
C ARG A 6 9.60 -26.78 1.74
N VAL A 7 10.53 -26.81 2.69
CA VAL A 7 10.61 -25.85 3.80
C VAL A 7 11.84 -25.00 3.58
N GLU A 8 11.65 -23.68 3.59
CA GLU A 8 12.72 -22.70 3.43
C GLU A 8 12.65 -21.67 4.55
N PRO A 9 13.80 -21.28 5.14
CA PRO A 9 13.83 -20.21 6.12
C PRO A 9 13.66 -18.85 5.44
N VAL A 10 12.95 -17.93 6.09
CA VAL A 10 13.00 -16.52 5.72
C VAL A 10 14.37 -15.93 6.06
N SER A 11 14.85 -14.99 5.25
CA SER A 11 16.14 -14.32 5.46
C SER A 11 16.06 -12.84 5.08
N ASN A 12 17.08 -12.06 5.49
CA ASN A 12 17.25 -10.64 5.17
C ASN A 12 16.04 -9.71 5.48
N THR A 13 15.38 -9.93 6.62
CA THR A 13 14.18 -9.18 6.98
C THR A 13 14.46 -7.86 7.71
N ARG A 14 15.72 -7.61 8.11
CA ARG A 14 16.12 -6.47 8.97
C ARG A 14 16.98 -5.41 8.27
N ASN A 15 17.51 -5.71 7.07
CA ASN A 15 18.39 -4.81 6.33
C ASN A 15 17.72 -4.20 5.09
N ILE A 16 16.40 -4.32 4.98
CA ILE A 16 15.60 -3.72 3.90
C ILE A 16 14.66 -2.67 4.48
N GLY A 17 14.38 -1.63 3.71
CA GLY A 17 13.52 -0.51 4.07
C GLY A 17 12.72 0.02 2.88
N LYS A 18 12.21 1.25 3.00
CA LYS A 18 11.37 1.87 1.97
C LYS A 18 12.08 2.00 0.61
N ALA A 19 13.38 2.25 0.61
CA ALA A 19 14.21 2.39 -0.59
C ALA A 19 14.33 1.10 -1.42
N ASP A 20 14.15 -0.07 -0.80
CA ASP A 20 14.23 -1.37 -1.49
C ASP A 20 12.91 -1.74 -2.20
N MET A 21 11.86 -0.93 -2.05
CA MET A 21 10.56 -1.16 -2.68
C MET A 21 10.61 -0.80 -4.16
N VAL A 22 10.60 -1.83 -5.02
CA VAL A 22 10.58 -1.65 -6.48
C VAL A 22 9.35 -0.82 -6.91
N TYR A 23 9.61 0.28 -7.63
CA TYR A 23 8.63 1.27 -8.11
C TYR A 23 7.90 2.10 -7.03
N ASN A 24 8.16 1.87 -5.74
CA ASN A 24 7.33 2.41 -4.64
C ASN A 24 8.16 2.86 -3.42
N ASP A 25 9.22 3.62 -3.64
CA ASP A 25 10.20 4.03 -2.63
C ASP A 25 10.02 5.47 -2.10
N LYS A 26 9.02 6.21 -2.58
CA LYS A 26 8.78 7.61 -2.17
C LYS A 26 8.61 7.78 -0.65
N LEU A 27 9.25 8.83 -0.12
CA LEU A 27 9.22 9.27 1.28
C LEU A 27 8.82 10.76 1.39
N PRO A 28 7.58 11.13 1.01
CA PRO A 28 7.13 12.52 1.12
C PRO A 28 6.98 12.95 2.58
N LYS A 29 7.02 14.26 2.85
CA LYS A 29 6.62 14.80 4.15
C LYS A 29 5.09 14.76 4.25
N ILE A 30 4.58 13.84 5.07
CA ILE A 30 3.15 13.71 5.32
C ILE A 30 2.75 14.57 6.52
N GLU A 31 1.73 15.40 6.33
CA GLU A 31 1.12 16.23 7.36
C GLU A 31 -0.38 15.94 7.44
N VAL A 32 -0.92 15.82 8.65
CA VAL A 32 -2.34 15.59 8.91
C VAL A 32 -2.85 16.68 9.85
N ASP A 33 -3.88 17.39 9.42
CA ASP A 33 -4.56 18.36 10.27
C ASP A 33 -5.45 17.63 11.30
N PRO A 34 -5.29 17.86 12.62
CA PRO A 34 -5.98 17.08 13.65
C PRO A 34 -7.46 17.43 13.82
N GLN A 35 -7.94 18.52 13.22
CA GLN A 35 -9.32 18.99 13.35
C GLN A 35 -10.15 18.64 12.12
N THR A 36 -9.56 18.81 10.94
CA THR A 36 -10.22 18.65 9.63
C THR A 36 -9.88 17.32 8.96
N TYR A 37 -8.84 16.61 9.44
CA TYR A 37 -8.30 15.39 8.86
C TYR A 37 -7.78 15.53 7.43
N MET A 38 -7.54 16.76 6.97
CA MET A 38 -6.88 17.00 5.69
C MET A 38 -5.47 16.42 5.71
N VAL A 39 -5.12 15.68 4.66
CA VAL A 39 -3.81 15.07 4.49
C VAL A 39 -3.05 15.81 3.39
N LYS A 40 -1.80 16.18 3.67
CA LYS A 40 -0.89 16.78 2.68
C LYS A 40 0.35 15.94 2.49
N ALA A 41 0.85 15.87 1.26
CA ALA A 41 2.21 15.40 0.94
C ALA A 41 2.99 16.57 0.34
N ASP A 42 4.13 16.90 0.94
CA ASP A 42 5.00 17.99 0.48
C ASP A 42 4.25 19.33 0.30
N GLY A 43 3.24 19.56 1.17
CA GLY A 43 2.39 20.75 1.16
C GLY A 43 1.16 20.66 0.24
N GLU A 44 1.08 19.66 -0.63
CA GLU A 44 -0.04 19.45 -1.56
C GLU A 44 -1.17 18.63 -0.91
N LEU A 45 -2.42 19.11 -1.01
CA LEU A 45 -3.59 18.40 -0.49
C LEU A 45 -3.83 17.09 -1.26
N LEU A 46 -3.85 15.98 -0.54
CA LEU A 46 -4.22 14.67 -1.08
C LEU A 46 -5.73 14.47 -0.93
N THR A 47 -6.44 14.44 -2.05
CA THR A 47 -7.88 14.14 -2.10
C THR A 47 -8.23 13.46 -3.42
N CYS A 48 -9.34 12.72 -3.44
CA CYS A 48 -9.93 12.19 -4.66
C CYS A 48 -11.44 12.06 -4.49
N GLU A 49 -12.16 12.18 -5.62
CA GLU A 49 -13.59 11.94 -5.63
C GLU A 49 -13.89 10.44 -5.52
N PRO A 50 -14.98 10.05 -4.84
CA PRO A 50 -15.38 8.66 -4.77
C PRO A 50 -15.76 8.13 -6.16
N ALA A 51 -15.27 6.94 -6.51
CA ALA A 51 -15.68 6.26 -7.74
C ALA A 51 -17.10 5.71 -7.60
N THR A 52 -17.94 5.92 -8.61
CA THR A 52 -19.33 5.40 -8.66
C THR A 52 -19.42 3.98 -9.23
N GLU A 53 -18.42 3.56 -10.01
CA GLU A 53 -18.28 2.22 -10.57
C GLU A 53 -16.79 1.85 -10.66
N LEU A 54 -16.48 0.55 -10.72
CA LEU A 54 -15.11 0.05 -10.82
C LEU A 54 -14.96 -0.98 -11.95
N PRO A 55 -13.82 -0.97 -12.68
CA PRO A 55 -13.47 -2.08 -13.55
C PRO A 55 -13.19 -3.34 -12.72
N LEU A 56 -13.20 -4.50 -13.39
CA LEU A 56 -12.97 -5.80 -12.75
C LEU A 56 -13.94 -6.14 -11.59
N ALA A 57 -15.10 -5.48 -11.54
CA ALA A 57 -16.17 -5.74 -10.57
C ALA A 57 -17.32 -6.54 -11.21
N GLN A 58 -18.55 -5.99 -11.22
CA GLN A 58 -19.80 -6.67 -11.63
C GLN A 58 -19.73 -7.46 -12.94
N ARG A 59 -18.87 -7.04 -13.89
CA ARG A 59 -18.70 -7.75 -15.18
C ARG A 59 -18.14 -9.18 -15.03
N TYR A 60 -17.40 -9.47 -13.96
CA TYR A 60 -16.63 -10.71 -13.81
C TYR A 60 -17.10 -11.60 -12.65
N PHE A 61 -18.04 -11.12 -11.83
CA PHE A 61 -18.58 -11.88 -10.70
C PHE A 61 -20.06 -12.17 -10.91
N LEU A 62 -20.46 -13.42 -10.66
CA LEU A 62 -21.84 -13.85 -10.83
C LEU A 62 -22.76 -13.28 -9.74
N PHE A 63 -22.23 -13.03 -8.54
CA PHE A 63 -22.88 -12.38 -7.40
C PHE A 63 -21.87 -11.54 -6.63
#